data_AF-A0A379FS95-F1
#
_entry.id   AF-A0A379FS95-F1
#
_cell.length_a   1.000
_cell.length_b   1.000
_cell.length_c   1.000
_cell.angle_alpha   90.00
_cell.angle_beta   90.00
_cell.angle_gamma   90.00
#
_symmetry.space_group_name_H-M   'P 1'
#
loop_
_entity.id
_entity.type
_entity.pdbx_description
1 polymer ?
#
loop_
_entity_poly.entity_id
_entity_poly.type
_entity_poly.pdbx_seq_one_letter_code
_entity_poly.pdbx_strand_id
1 'polypeptide(L)'
;MIFFLGLLPGIIGFYFIEGHSAVESMLNALSMLSGQAIEPAPITRGGRFFIAIYGLFLQSVFIISIGLIVTPFIHRILHKWHLEE
;
A
#
# COMPACT_ATOMS: atom_id res chain seq x y z
N MET A 1 -2.27 -10.72 -6.67
CA MET A 1 -2.84 -11.45 -5.51
C MET A 1 -2.06 -11.15 -4.22
N ILE A 2 -0.73 -11.32 -4.19
CA ILE A 2 0.12 -11.01 -3.02
C ILE A 2 0.01 -9.55 -2.57
N PHE A 3 -0.12 -8.61 -3.51
CA PHE A 3 -0.31 -7.19 -3.22
C PHE A 3 -1.44 -6.90 -2.22
N PHE A 4 -2.60 -7.55 -2.38
CA PHE A 4 -3.76 -7.32 -1.51
C PHE A 4 -3.56 -7.83 -0.08
N LEU A 5 -2.60 -8.74 0.16
CA LEU A 5 -2.22 -9.15 1.51
C LEU A 5 -1.58 -8.00 2.30
N GLY A 6 -0.96 -7.04 1.59
CA GLY A 6 -0.41 -5.82 2.19
C GLY A 6 -1.45 -4.91 2.84
N LEU A 7 -2.74 -5.09 2.53
CA LEU A 7 -3.83 -4.33 3.16
C LEU A 7 -4.21 -4.88 4.54
N LEU A 8 -3.96 -6.17 4.81
CA LEU A 8 -4.38 -6.81 6.06
C LEU A 8 -3.79 -6.15 7.31
N PRO A 9 -2.47 -5.81 7.37
CA PRO A 9 -1.92 -5.07 8.50
C PRO A 9 -2.59 -3.71 8.71
N GLY A 10 -2.98 -3.04 7.62
CA GLY A 10 -3.72 -1.78 7.66
C GLY A 10 -5.07 -1.91 8.33
N ILE A 11 -5.87 -2.86 7.84
CA ILE A 11 -7.21 -3.14 8.34
C ILE A 11 -7.17 -3.50 9.83
N ILE A 12 -6.24 -4.38 10.22
CA ILE A 12 -6.06 -4.79 11.61
C ILE A 12 -5.64 -3.60 12.48
N GLY A 13 -4.67 -2.80 12.03
CA GLY A 13 -4.19 -1.66 12.80
C GLY A 13 -5.23 -0.55 12.98
N PHE A 14 -5.98 -0.21 11.93
CA PHE A 14 -7.09 0.76 12.05
C PHE A 14 -8.17 0.27 13.03
N TYR A 15 -8.47 -1.03 13.02
CA TYR A 15 -9.46 -1.62 13.91
C TYR A 15 -9.00 -1.59 15.38
N PHE A 16 -7.76 -1.99 15.68
CA PHE A 16 -7.29 -2.12 17.06
C PHE A 16 -6.66 -0.85 17.65
N ILE A 17 -5.97 -0.03 16.84
CA ILE A 17 -5.22 1.13 17.32
C ILE A 17 -6.10 2.38 17.33
N GLU A 18 -6.91 2.58 16.29
CA GLU A 18 -7.79 3.75 16.16
C GLU A 18 -9.27 3.42 16.44
N GLY A 19 -9.62 2.15 16.66
CA GLY A 19 -10.99 1.76 17.03
C GLY A 19 -12.00 1.90 15.90
N HIS A 20 -11.54 1.97 14.64
CA HIS A 20 -12.42 2.05 13.48
C HIS A 20 -13.22 0.75 13.31
N SER A 21 -14.43 0.83 12.75
CA SER A 21 -15.16 -0.37 12.33
C SER A 21 -14.39 -1.13 11.23
N ALA A 22 -14.74 -2.40 10.99
CA ALA A 22 -14.08 -3.20 9.94
C ALA A 22 -14.20 -2.55 8.54
N VAL A 23 -15.35 -1.93 8.25
CA VAL A 23 -15.61 -1.25 6.97
C VAL A 23 -14.77 0.02 6.87
N GLU A 24 -14.74 0.85 7.90
CA GLU A 24 -13.91 2.07 7.94
C GLU A 24 -12.42 1.73 7.89
N SER A 25 -11.99 0.64 8.51
CA SER A 25 -10.62 0.15 8.48
C SER A 25 -10.21 -0.26 7.07
N MET A 26 -11.10 -0.96 6.36
CA MET A 26 -10.88 -1.34 4.96
C MET A 26 -10.86 -0.12 4.03
N LEU A 27 -11.82 0.80 4.19
CA LEU A 27 -11.86 2.05 3.44
C LEU A 27 -10.58 2.86 3.64
N ASN A 28 -10.14 3.05 4.88
CA ASN A 28 -8.93 3.83 5.18
C ASN A 28 -7.65 3.16 4.68
N ALA A 29 -7.53 1.84 4.76
CA ALA A 29 -6.41 1.11 4.16
C ALA A 29 -6.35 1.29 2.63
N LEU A 30 -7.51 1.32 1.95
CA LEU A 30 -7.62 1.60 0.52
C LEU A 30 -7.37 3.08 0.19
N SER A 31 -7.83 4.01 1.03
CA SER A 31 -7.56 5.45 0.87
C SER A 31 -6.06 5.70 0.87
N MET A 32 -5.32 5.13 1.82
CA MET A 32 -3.87 5.24 1.88
C MET A 32 -3.18 4.74 0.60
N LEU A 33 -3.67 3.64 0.02
CA LEU A 33 -3.15 3.13 -1.24
C LEU A 33 -3.35 4.13 -2.39
N SER A 34 -4.52 4.76 -2.46
CA SER A 34 -4.84 5.77 -3.47
C SER A 34 -4.19 7.14 -3.22
N GLY A 35 -3.52 7.33 -2.07
CA GLY A 35 -3.00 8.62 -1.62
C GLY A 35 -4.09 9.59 -1.11
N GLN A 36 -5.31 9.11 -0.91
CA GLN A 36 -6.39 9.88 -0.29
C GLN A 36 -6.17 9.99 1.22
N ALA A 37 -6.69 11.08 1.80
CA ALA A 37 -6.66 11.27 3.24
C ALA A 37 -7.47 10.18 3.97
N ILE A 38 -7.07 9.91 5.21
CA ILE A 38 -7.74 8.97 6.11
C ILE A 38 -8.81 9.73 6.86
N GLU A 39 -10.02 9.16 6.93
CA GLU A 39 -11.14 9.72 7.68
C GLU A 39 -11.75 8.66 8.62
N PRO A 40 -11.88 8.94 9.93
CA PRO A 40 -11.37 10.13 10.61
C PRO A 40 -9.83 10.15 10.69
N ALA A 41 -9.25 11.35 10.76
CA ALA A 41 -7.82 11.50 10.93
C ALA A 41 -7.36 10.95 12.30
N PRO A 42 -6.16 10.34 12.38
CA PRO A 42 -5.68 9.70 13.59
C PRO A 42 -5.50 10.69 14.75
N ILE A 43 -6.25 10.45 15.83
CA ILE A 43 -6.22 11.33 17.01
C ILE A 43 -5.13 10.92 17.99
N THR A 44 -4.81 9.61 18.06
CA THR A 44 -3.85 9.09 19.03
C THR A 44 -2.41 9.23 18.53
N ARG A 45 -1.46 9.32 19.47
CA ARG A 45 -0.02 9.28 19.12
C ARG A 45 0.37 7.95 18.47
N GLY A 46 -0.23 6.85 18.94
CA GLY A 46 -0.02 5.50 18.40
C GLY A 46 -0.49 5.38 16.97
N GLY A 47 -1.69 5.86 16.64
CA GLY A 47 -2.25 5.84 15.29
C GLY A 47 -1.45 6.67 14.30
N ARG A 48 -0.98 7.87 14.71
CA ARG A 48 -0.09 8.68 13.85
C ARG A 48 1.19 7.93 13.49
N PHE A 49 1.80 7.24 14.45
CA PHE A 49 3.01 6.45 14.21
C PHE A 49 2.72 5.21 13.36
N PHE A 50 1.62 4.52 13.65
CA PHE A 50 1.14 3.39 12.87
C PHE A 50 0.93 3.77 11.40
N ILE A 51 0.19 4.83 11.12
CA ILE A 51 -0.08 5.30 9.76
C ILE A 51 1.20 5.70 9.04
N ALA A 52 2.16 6.33 9.72
CA ALA A 52 3.45 6.68 9.12
C ALA A 52 4.22 5.43 8.66
N ILE A 53 4.33 4.41 9.52
CA ILE A 53 5.03 3.15 9.21
C ILE A 53 4.26 2.33 8.18
N TYR A 54 2.95 2.15 8.40
CA TYR A 54 2.10 1.37 7.52
C TYR A 54 2.01 2.00 6.13
N GLY A 55 1.96 3.33 6.04
CA GLY A 55 2.02 4.05 4.77
C GLY A 55 3.31 3.77 4.02
N LEU A 56 4.47 3.86 4.69
CA LEU A 56 5.75 3.53 4.06
C LEU A 56 5.78 2.08 3.54
N PHE A 57 5.30 1.14 4.34
CA PHE A 57 5.21 -0.28 3.97
C PHE A 57 4.29 -0.48 2.76
N LEU A 58 3.05 0.03 2.82
CA LEU A 58 2.04 -0.15 1.78
C LEU A 58 2.49 0.43 0.44
N GLN A 59 3.05 1.64 0.45
CA GLN A 59 3.55 2.29 -0.77
C GLN A 59 4.75 1.54 -1.35
N SER A 60 5.64 1.00 -0.51
CA SER A 60 6.77 0.19 -0.96
C SER A 60 6.30 -1.11 -1.62
N VAL A 61 5.36 -1.81 -1.00
CA VAL A 61 4.73 -3.03 -1.55
C VAL A 61 4.04 -2.73 -2.88
N PHE A 62 3.37 -1.58 -3.00
CA PHE A 62 2.73 -1.14 -4.25
C PHE A 62 3.75 -0.92 -5.38
N ILE A 63 4.80 -0.15 -5.13
CA ILE A 63 5.85 0.14 -6.13
C ILE A 63 6.53 -1.14 -6.57
N ILE A 64 6.90 -2.02 -5.63
CA ILE A 64 7.52 -3.32 -5.94
C ILE A 64 6.57 -4.18 -6.78
N SER A 65 5.28 -4.23 -6.42
CA SER A 65 4.28 -5.02 -7.16
C SER A 65 4.12 -4.53 -8.60
N ILE A 66 4.07 -3.21 -8.81
CA ILE A 66 4.04 -2.63 -10.16
C ILE A 66 5.34 -2.96 -10.90
N GLY A 67 6.50 -2.82 -10.25
CA GLY A 67 7.79 -3.19 -10.82
C GLY A 67 7.78 -4.61 -11.34
N LEU A 68 7.36 -5.59 -10.52
CA LEU A 68 7.27 -7.00 -10.92
C LEU A 68 6.35 -7.24 -12.13
N ILE A 69 5.25 -6.47 -12.24
CA ILE A 69 4.34 -6.55 -13.38
C ILE A 69 4.99 -5.93 -14.63
N VAL A 70 5.63 -4.77 -14.50
CA VAL A 70 6.15 -3.97 -15.62
C VAL A 70 7.49 -4.49 -16.15
N THR A 71 8.37 -5.00 -15.28
CA THR A 71 9.70 -5.54 -15.63
C THR A 71 9.69 -6.48 -16.85
N PRO A 72 8.84 -7.52 -16.95
CA PRO A 72 8.86 -8.42 -18.11
C PRO A 72 8.48 -7.73 -19.43
N PHE A 73 7.68 -6.66 -19.39
CA PHE A 73 7.34 -5.89 -20.59
C PHE A 73 8.53 -5.02 -21.03
N ILE A 74 9.17 -4.34 -20.08
CA ILE A 74 10.35 -3.53 -20.35
C ILE A 74 11.49 -4.39 -20.90
N HIS A 75 11.78 -5.53 -20.25
CA HIS A 75 12.81 -6.47 -20.71
C HIS A 75 12.52 -7.03 -22.12
N ARG A 76 11.24 -7.27 -22.47
CA ARG A 76 10.86 -7.67 -23.84
C ARG A 76 11.07 -6.55 -24.86
N ILE A 77 10.84 -5.31 -24.48
CA ILE A 77 11.05 -4.15 -25.36
C ILE A 77 12.54 -3.94 -25.60
N LEU A 78 13.35 -3.95 -24.54
CA LEU A 78 14.78 -3.75 -24.60
C LEU A 78 15.48 -4.82 -25.47
N HIS A 79 15.17 -6.10 -25.27
CA HIS A 79 15.65 -7.17 -26.16
C HIS A 79 15.24 -6.98 -27.62
N LYS A 80 13.98 -6.59 -27.89
CA LYS A 80 13.52 -6.36 -29.28
C LYS A 80 14.23 -5.19 -29.96
N TRP A 81 14.68 -4.22 -29.18
CA TRP A 81 15.36 -3.02 -29.67
C TRP A 81 16.89 -3.20 -29.68
N HIS A 82 17.40 -4.40 -29.39
CA HIS A 82 18.84 -4.72 -29.26
C HIS A 82 19.59 -3.76 -28.32
N LEU A 83 18.89 -3.17 -27.35
CA LEU A 83 19.46 -2.22 -26.38
C LEU A 83 20.12 -2.93 -25.17
N GLU A 84 20.09 -4.26 -25.16
CA GLU A 84 20.61 -5.14 -24.10
C GLU A 84 21.84 -5.98 -24.55
N GLU A 85 22.44 -5.66 -25.71
CA GLU A 85 23.79 -6.15 -26.08
C GLU A 85 24.90 -5.23 -25.57
#